data_AF-A0AA86JMS9-F1
#
_entry.id   AF-A0AA86JMS9-F1
#
_cell.length_a   1.000
_cell.length_b   1.000
_cell.length_c   1.000
_cell.angle_alpha   90.00
_cell.angle_beta   90.00
_cell.angle_gamma   90.00
#
_symmetry.space_group_name_H-M   'P 1'
#
loop_
_entity.id
_entity.type
_entity.pdbx_description
1 polymer ?
#
loop_
_entity_poly.entity_id
_entity_poly.type
_entity_poly.pdbx_seq_one_letter_code
_entity_poly.pdbx_strand_id
1 'polypeptide(L)'
;MNTCHFYRVPLLRAALLLMAIGAPASASATSFELDVKDLQTVAPAKRTPKRKAPAPAASAETKRDTTHAETKGGVSRYTVKPGDFIFKILMREYGLSNAAAEALIPEIQRINNLRSITSLSVGQTILIPLAGPRTNGRAQETDERRKPAEPAVAATPAPPEPSAQAAVAPSPTPPSEQAAPPVTEAAAPVPPRPEPAPATRPAEAAPPISPAPVVVSAPSSFSRRLITLWQSLVPGQGRVEPITLNGRVLPPEEFPLLLAADGGKILVDMKGTLLPRDKSALAEKHPDIRLVSRGAGSERDFFTALLRTAEFAHVEEDAVVTIGSDPQLTVKADYRITRLPAAATRGPENVFLFLERNGSCLPAALISTLADNGINSVEFCDVAPQPPSVPGYELRSVTGTTPCELAVQLLDVLAVKLDRNRIVSGSMGENAESRFSIRVEGYFENDGKKFILSCNDNDSYNYTLFRLLQLEGYGIIQLGGKDDFATVADRILTALRYPHSFGRHDFTHGRYTVSALGFRVTRLGPVSGRMLIIDHPVDPAFAELLQWER
;
A
#
# COMPACT_ATOMS: atom_id res chain seq x y z
N MET A 1 32.49 -12.67 -44.31
CA MET A 1 31.66 -12.13 -45.41
C MET A 1 30.43 -11.48 -44.82
N ASN A 2 30.22 -10.23 -45.22
CA ASN A 2 29.03 -9.38 -45.17
C ASN A 2 28.44 -8.90 -43.82
N THR A 3 28.66 -7.59 -43.67
CA THR A 3 28.13 -6.51 -42.83
C THR A 3 26.65 -6.16 -43.03
N CYS A 4 26.02 -5.54 -42.02
CA CYS A 4 25.08 -4.39 -42.11
C CYS A 4 24.74 -3.93 -40.66
N HIS A 5 25.21 -2.77 -40.15
CA HIS A 5 24.69 -1.38 -40.25
C HIS A 5 23.22 -1.20 -39.80
N PHE A 6 22.96 -0.66 -38.59
CA PHE A 6 22.80 0.77 -38.17
C PHE A 6 21.31 1.22 -38.17
N TYR A 7 20.82 1.78 -37.05
CA TYR A 7 20.32 3.17 -36.96
C TYR A 7 19.86 3.49 -35.51
N ARG A 8 20.59 4.41 -34.86
CA ARG A 8 20.15 5.25 -33.74
C ARG A 8 19.95 6.65 -34.30
N VAL A 9 18.87 7.34 -33.95
CA VAL A 9 18.72 8.78 -34.17
C VAL A 9 18.20 9.45 -32.88
N PRO A 10 18.82 10.55 -32.42
CA PRO A 10 18.43 11.32 -31.25
C PRO A 10 17.49 12.48 -31.61
N LEU A 11 16.77 13.03 -30.63
CA LEU A 11 16.06 14.30 -30.78
C LEU A 11 16.11 15.09 -29.47
N LEU A 12 16.84 16.20 -29.50
CA LEU A 12 16.91 17.23 -28.46
C LEU A 12 16.87 18.60 -29.17
N ARG A 13 16.16 19.55 -28.54
CA ARG A 13 16.18 21.02 -28.72
C ARG A 13 15.34 21.57 -29.89
N ALA A 14 14.67 22.73 -29.79
CA ALA A 14 14.62 23.79 -28.77
C ALA A 14 13.46 24.77 -29.06
N ALA A 15 13.02 25.49 -28.04
CA ALA A 15 12.43 26.84 -28.06
C ALA A 15 12.32 27.28 -26.58
N LEU A 16 12.52 28.52 -26.12
CA LEU A 16 12.86 29.81 -26.72
C LEU A 16 13.39 30.69 -25.56
N LEU A 17 14.44 31.49 -25.80
CA LEU A 17 15.03 32.42 -24.83
C LEU A 17 14.59 33.85 -25.18
N LEU A 18 14.03 34.60 -24.23
CA LEU A 18 13.77 36.05 -24.38
C LEU A 18 13.85 36.71 -23.00
N MET A 19 14.99 37.35 -22.73
CA MET A 19 15.22 38.26 -21.60
C MET A 19 16.32 39.24 -22.01
N ALA A 20 16.02 40.55 -22.00
CA ALA A 20 16.79 41.61 -21.34
C ALA A 20 16.48 42.98 -21.97
N ILE A 21 15.75 43.83 -21.23
CA ILE A 21 15.91 45.29 -21.27
C ILE A 21 15.90 45.75 -19.80
N GLY A 22 16.99 46.37 -19.36
CA GLY A 22 17.15 46.92 -18.02
C GLY A 22 16.70 48.38 -17.94
N ALA A 23 16.25 48.76 -16.74
CA ALA A 23 16.20 50.14 -16.28
C ALA A 23 16.50 50.16 -14.76
N PRO A 24 17.26 51.15 -14.25
CA PRO A 24 17.53 51.27 -12.83
C PRO A 24 16.41 52.09 -12.16
N ALA A 25 15.82 51.56 -11.10
CA ALA A 25 14.90 52.30 -10.24
C ALA A 25 15.39 52.24 -8.79
N SER A 26 15.64 53.43 -8.25
CA SER A 26 16.12 53.72 -6.91
C SER A 26 15.21 53.15 -5.82
N ALA A 27 15.79 52.45 -4.85
CA ALA A 27 15.12 52.09 -3.62
C ALA A 27 15.24 53.23 -2.60
N SER A 28 14.14 53.93 -2.34
CA SER A 28 13.99 54.81 -1.19
C SER A 28 13.79 53.96 0.07
N ALA A 29 14.66 54.12 1.06
CA ALA A 29 14.44 53.60 2.40
C ALA A 29 13.23 54.31 3.02
N THR A 30 12.18 53.56 3.37
CA THR A 30 11.13 54.04 4.28
C THR A 30 11.32 53.32 5.61
N SER A 31 11.98 54.01 6.55
CA SER A 31 11.96 53.65 7.96
C SER A 31 10.58 53.97 8.52
N PHE A 32 9.87 52.96 9.01
CA PHE A 32 8.71 53.16 9.88
C PHE A 32 9.20 53.09 11.34
N GLU A 33 9.34 54.27 11.95
CA GLU A 33 9.55 54.44 13.38
C GLU A 33 8.16 54.64 14.01
N LEU A 34 7.66 53.62 14.73
CA LEU A 34 6.42 53.74 15.50
C LEU A 34 6.71 54.56 16.76
N ASP A 35 6.18 55.77 16.83
CA ASP A 35 6.27 56.63 18.01
C ASP A 35 5.41 56.04 19.15
N VAL A 36 6.05 55.72 20.27
CA VAL A 36 5.46 55.04 21.44
C VAL A 36 4.48 55.97 22.21
N LYS A 37 4.25 57.19 21.73
CA LYS A 37 3.38 58.18 22.36
C LYS A 37 1.89 58.07 22.01
N ASP A 38 1.51 57.29 21.00
CA ASP A 38 0.10 57.12 20.60
C ASP A 38 -0.67 56.07 21.43
N LEU A 39 -0.03 55.46 22.43
CA LEU A 39 -0.61 54.41 23.29
C LEU A 39 -0.91 54.88 24.72
N GLN A 40 -1.42 56.09 24.92
CA GLN A 40 -2.01 56.54 26.21
C GLN A 40 -3.08 57.60 25.91
N THR A 41 -4.40 57.42 26.08
CA THR A 41 -5.12 57.25 27.34
C THR A 41 -6.62 57.42 27.04
N VAL A 42 -7.50 56.56 27.56
CA VAL A 42 -8.88 56.96 27.87
C VAL A 42 -9.30 56.29 29.18
N ALA A 43 -9.39 57.09 30.24
CA ALA A 43 -9.94 56.69 31.52
C ALA A 43 -11.48 56.84 31.50
N PRO A 44 -12.26 55.86 31.99
CA PRO A 44 -13.70 56.01 32.09
C PRO A 44 -14.11 56.74 33.38
N ALA A 45 -15.14 57.58 33.23
CA ALA A 45 -15.65 58.52 34.21
C ALA A 45 -16.41 57.88 35.39
N LYS A 46 -16.28 58.54 36.55
CA LYS A 46 -16.97 58.28 37.82
C LYS A 46 -18.48 58.51 37.72
N ARG A 47 -19.28 57.60 38.32
CA ARG A 47 -20.63 57.88 38.81
C ARG A 47 -20.80 57.42 40.27
N THR A 48 -21.43 58.30 41.05
CA THR A 48 -21.66 58.29 42.50
C THR A 48 -22.97 57.56 42.92
N PRO A 49 -23.23 57.32 44.22
CA PRO A 49 -23.84 56.08 44.73
C PRO A 49 -25.27 56.21 45.30
N LYS A 50 -25.99 55.08 45.47
CA LYS A 50 -27.16 54.99 46.37
C LYS A 50 -27.33 53.58 47.01
N ARG A 51 -26.88 53.47 48.27
CA ARG A 51 -27.42 52.77 49.48
C ARG A 51 -28.19 51.44 49.30
N LYS A 52 -27.61 50.25 49.59
CA LYS A 52 -27.66 49.38 50.84
C LYS A 52 -29.09 48.99 51.31
N ALA A 53 -29.47 47.73 51.56
CA ALA A 53 -28.83 46.57 52.24
C ALA A 53 -29.64 45.24 52.00
N PRO A 54 -29.37 44.07 52.65
CA PRO A 54 -28.13 43.42 53.09
C PRO A 54 -27.97 41.95 52.59
N ALA A 55 -26.75 41.43 52.76
CA ALA A 55 -26.24 40.08 52.45
C ALA A 55 -26.67 38.99 53.48
N PRO A 56 -26.23 37.71 53.35
CA PRO A 56 -24.82 37.27 53.55
C PRO A 56 -24.26 36.49 52.33
N ALA A 57 -23.04 36.76 51.84
CA ALA A 57 -21.71 36.30 52.32
C ALA A 57 -21.48 34.78 52.11
N ALA A 58 -20.42 34.27 51.49
CA ALA A 58 -19.19 34.85 50.93
C ALA A 58 -18.42 33.79 50.09
N SER A 59 -17.57 34.26 49.16
CA SER A 59 -16.22 33.76 48.78
C SER A 59 -16.06 32.30 48.28
N ALA A 60 -15.14 31.92 47.40
CA ALA A 60 -14.03 32.57 46.71
C ALA A 60 -13.61 31.72 45.50
N GLU A 61 -13.08 32.42 44.51
CA GLU A 61 -12.04 32.01 43.56
C GLU A 61 -11.18 30.82 44.02
N THR A 62 -11.26 29.70 43.31
CA THR A 62 -10.43 28.51 43.58
C THR A 62 -9.46 28.26 42.42
N LYS A 63 -8.22 28.67 42.68
CA LYS A 63 -6.96 28.02 42.30
C LYS A 63 -7.17 26.54 41.94
N ARG A 64 -6.69 26.09 40.78
CA ARG A 64 -6.70 24.66 40.39
C ARG A 64 -5.86 23.85 41.39
N ASP A 65 -6.53 23.31 42.40
CA ASP A 65 -6.04 22.20 43.20
C ASP A 65 -6.25 20.92 42.39
N THR A 66 -5.15 20.38 41.86
CA THR A 66 -5.04 18.95 41.60
C THR A 66 -5.10 18.23 42.94
N THR A 67 -6.30 17.87 43.37
CA THR A 67 -6.50 16.88 44.44
C THR A 67 -5.85 15.58 44.01
N HIS A 68 -4.65 15.33 44.53
CA HIS A 68 -4.02 14.02 44.49
C HIS A 68 -4.98 13.01 45.15
N ALA A 69 -5.37 11.99 44.37
CA ALA A 69 -6.20 10.89 44.84
C ALA A 69 -5.57 10.25 46.09
N GLU A 70 -6.37 10.11 47.15
CA GLU A 70 -5.95 9.46 48.40
C GLU A 70 -5.70 7.96 48.14
N THR A 71 -4.43 7.57 48.01
CA THR A 71 -4.01 6.19 47.70
C THR A 71 -3.93 5.36 48.98
N LYS A 72 -5.06 4.85 49.49
CA LYS A 72 -5.06 3.81 50.52
C LYS A 72 -5.25 2.44 49.86
N GLY A 73 -4.19 1.64 49.81
CA GLY A 73 -4.25 0.23 49.41
C GLY A 73 -3.94 -0.10 47.94
N GLY A 74 -3.19 0.75 47.23
CA GLY A 74 -2.79 0.46 45.83
C GLY A 74 -3.92 0.60 44.80
N VAL A 75 -5.08 1.08 45.23
CA VAL A 75 -6.24 1.41 44.39
C VAL A 75 -6.52 2.90 44.50
N SER A 76 -6.59 3.58 43.36
CA SER A 76 -6.90 5.01 43.25
C SER A 76 -8.35 5.18 42.80
N ARG A 77 -9.09 6.12 43.42
CA ARG A 77 -10.47 6.45 43.01
C ARG A 77 -10.45 7.64 42.05
N TYR A 78 -11.15 7.52 40.92
CA TYR A 78 -11.28 8.58 39.93
C TYR A 78 -12.75 8.82 39.58
N THR A 79 -13.20 10.08 39.62
CA THR A 79 -14.53 10.46 39.14
C THR A 79 -14.45 10.91 37.68
N VAL A 80 -15.15 10.21 36.80
CA VAL A 80 -15.16 10.42 35.35
C VAL A 80 -15.68 11.83 35.01
N LYS A 81 -14.92 12.60 34.23
CA LYS A 81 -15.32 13.93 33.73
C LYS A 81 -15.88 13.83 32.29
N PRO A 82 -16.62 14.85 31.80
CA PRO A 82 -17.09 14.88 30.41
C PRO A 82 -15.94 14.70 29.40
N GLY A 83 -16.08 13.72 28.50
CA GLY A 83 -15.08 13.44 27.46
C GLY A 83 -13.89 12.59 27.93
N ASP A 84 -13.99 11.95 29.10
CA ASP A 84 -13.05 10.94 29.56
C ASP A 84 -13.44 9.54 29.07
N PHE A 85 -12.43 8.75 28.74
CA PHE A 85 -12.51 7.31 28.53
C PHE A 85 -11.35 6.66 29.29
N ILE A 86 -11.47 5.38 29.67
CA ILE A 86 -10.52 4.70 30.58
C ILE A 86 -9.06 4.96 30.18
N PHE A 87 -8.76 4.80 28.90
CA PHE A 87 -7.42 4.96 28.36
C PHE A 87 -6.89 6.40 28.49
N LYS A 88 -7.71 7.42 28.22
CA LYS A 88 -7.35 8.83 28.43
C LYS A 88 -7.13 9.18 29.89
N ILE A 89 -7.92 8.60 30.80
CA ILE A 89 -7.74 8.78 32.25
C ILE A 89 -6.36 8.21 32.66
N LEU A 90 -6.03 6.99 32.22
CA LEU A 90 -4.76 6.34 32.53
C LEU A 90 -3.53 7.11 32.02
N MET A 91 -3.59 7.64 30.80
CA MET A 91 -2.48 8.41 30.25
C MET A 91 -2.36 9.80 30.89
N ARG A 92 -3.48 10.51 31.02
CA ARG A 92 -3.47 11.92 31.45
C ARG A 92 -3.26 12.07 32.96
N GLU A 93 -3.94 11.26 33.76
CA GLU A 93 -3.97 11.42 35.22
C GLU A 93 -2.94 10.52 35.90
N TYR A 94 -2.51 9.42 35.25
CA TYR A 94 -1.52 8.48 35.80
C TYR A 94 -0.23 8.35 34.97
N GLY A 95 -0.11 9.05 33.84
CA GLY A 95 1.13 9.10 33.06
C GLY A 95 1.56 7.77 32.41
N LEU A 96 0.63 6.82 32.26
CA LEU A 96 0.95 5.50 31.71
C LEU A 96 1.23 5.57 30.20
N SER A 97 2.17 4.75 29.73
CA SER A 97 2.38 4.52 28.29
C SER A 97 1.23 3.73 27.68
N ASN A 98 1.08 3.76 26.35
CA ASN A 98 0.00 3.05 25.64
C ASN A 98 -0.04 1.56 26.02
N ALA A 99 1.09 0.86 25.92
CA ALA A 99 1.19 -0.55 26.28
C ALA A 99 0.86 -0.84 27.75
N ALA A 100 1.26 0.04 28.67
CA ALA A 100 0.94 -0.11 30.10
C ALA A 100 -0.55 0.13 30.39
N ALA A 101 -1.17 1.08 29.68
CA ALA A 101 -2.59 1.35 29.79
C ALA A 101 -3.43 0.19 29.24
N GLU A 102 -3.07 -0.37 28.08
CA GLU A 102 -3.73 -1.54 27.50
C GLU A 102 -3.67 -2.76 28.42
N ALA A 103 -2.52 -3.01 29.06
CA ALA A 103 -2.36 -4.11 30.00
C ALA A 103 -3.23 -3.96 31.26
N LEU A 104 -3.58 -2.74 31.65
CA LEU A 104 -4.36 -2.45 32.86
C LEU A 104 -5.89 -2.47 32.64
N ILE A 105 -6.34 -2.28 31.39
CA ILE A 105 -7.77 -2.18 31.03
C ILE A 105 -8.59 -3.39 31.50
N PRO A 106 -8.18 -4.66 31.27
CA PRO A 106 -8.97 -5.82 31.68
C PRO A 106 -9.20 -5.87 33.19
N GLU A 107 -8.19 -5.45 33.97
CA GLU A 107 -8.26 -5.44 35.42
C GLU A 107 -9.18 -4.32 35.95
N ILE A 108 -9.16 -3.14 35.32
CA ILE A 108 -10.12 -2.06 35.62
C ILE A 108 -11.55 -2.50 35.33
N GLN A 109 -11.77 -3.16 34.19
CA GLN A 109 -13.10 -3.68 33.83
C GLN A 109 -13.60 -4.68 34.87
N ARG A 110 -12.71 -5.60 35.30
CA ARG A 110 -13.01 -6.61 36.31
C ARG A 110 -13.35 -6.01 37.68
N ILE A 111 -12.56 -5.03 38.15
CA ILE A 111 -12.77 -4.41 39.48
C ILE A 111 -14.05 -3.55 39.50
N ASN A 112 -14.39 -2.90 38.38
CA ASN A 112 -15.51 -1.96 38.30
C ASN A 112 -16.78 -2.56 37.67
N ASN A 113 -16.78 -3.85 37.33
CA ASN A 113 -17.88 -4.53 36.64
C ASN A 113 -18.36 -3.80 35.36
N LEU A 114 -17.42 -3.26 34.57
CA LEU A 114 -17.73 -2.54 33.34
C LEU A 114 -17.91 -3.54 32.19
N ARG A 115 -19.06 -3.49 31.51
CA ARG A 115 -19.34 -4.32 30.33
C ARG A 115 -18.52 -3.92 29.10
N SER A 116 -18.11 -2.65 29.02
CA SER A 116 -17.31 -2.10 27.92
C SER A 116 -16.37 -1.02 28.43
N ILE A 117 -15.24 -0.84 27.74
CA ILE A 117 -14.29 0.26 27.98
C ILE A 117 -14.86 1.63 27.61
N THR A 118 -15.88 1.68 26.76
CA THR A 118 -16.48 2.92 26.24
C THR A 118 -17.69 3.40 27.04
N SER A 119 -18.23 2.58 27.94
CA SER A 119 -19.47 2.89 28.66
C SER A 119 -19.23 3.54 30.02
N LEU A 120 -18.47 4.63 30.07
CA LEU A 120 -18.30 5.43 31.27
C LEU A 120 -19.32 6.56 31.33
N SER A 121 -19.99 6.72 32.47
CA SER A 121 -20.91 7.84 32.70
C SER A 121 -20.20 8.98 33.41
N VAL A 122 -20.47 10.23 33.00
CA VAL A 122 -19.94 11.41 33.70
C VAL A 122 -20.40 11.42 35.15
N GLY A 123 -19.47 11.65 36.08
CA GLY A 123 -19.70 11.60 37.53
C GLY A 123 -19.58 10.20 38.15
N GLN A 124 -19.38 9.15 37.34
CA GLN A 124 -19.13 7.79 37.84
C GLN A 124 -17.76 7.70 38.51
N THR A 125 -17.69 7.13 39.71
CA THR A 125 -16.40 6.86 40.38
C THR A 125 -15.90 5.47 40.01
N ILE A 126 -14.71 5.40 39.41
CA ILE A 126 -14.02 4.16 39.05
C ILE A 126 -12.79 3.93 39.94
N LEU A 127 -12.45 2.65 40.14
CA LEU A 127 -11.30 2.18 40.89
C LEU A 127 -10.18 1.78 39.93
N ILE A 128 -8.99 2.35 40.10
CA ILE A 128 -7.82 2.12 39.24
C ILE A 128 -6.73 1.45 40.07
N PRO A 129 -6.35 0.19 39.77
CA PRO A 129 -5.28 -0.51 40.47
C PRO A 129 -3.92 -0.01 39.98
N LEU A 130 -3.18 0.70 40.83
CA LEU A 130 -1.84 1.23 40.49
C LEU A 130 -0.71 0.28 40.92
N ALA A 131 -1.02 -0.79 41.63
CA ALA A 131 -0.07 -1.85 41.88
C ALA A 131 0.20 -2.58 40.56
N GLY A 132 1.41 -2.42 40.01
CA GLY A 132 1.84 -3.09 38.79
C GLY A 132 1.57 -4.61 38.83
N PRO A 133 1.51 -5.26 37.66
CA PRO A 133 1.11 -6.66 37.53
C PRO A 133 2.01 -7.52 38.42
N ARG A 134 1.45 -8.05 39.51
CA ARG A 134 2.09 -9.13 40.25
C ARG A 134 2.11 -10.32 39.30
N THR A 135 3.30 -10.66 38.83
CA THR A 135 3.59 -11.90 38.12
C THR A 135 3.17 -13.06 39.03
N ASN A 136 1.97 -13.57 38.83
CA ASN A 136 1.47 -14.76 39.52
C ASN A 136 2.14 -16.00 38.91
N GLY A 137 3.40 -16.23 39.28
CA GLY A 137 4.10 -17.50 39.10
C GLY A 137 4.05 -18.30 40.40
N ARG A 138 2.96 -19.05 40.60
CA ARG A 138 2.84 -20.05 41.67
C ARG A 138 3.58 -21.30 41.22
N ALA A 139 4.88 -21.40 41.51
CA ALA A 139 5.60 -22.67 41.52
C ALA A 139 5.32 -23.37 42.85
N GLN A 140 4.77 -24.58 42.76
CA GLN A 140 4.66 -25.50 43.89
C GLN A 140 6.06 -25.92 44.33
N GLU A 141 6.37 -25.55 45.56
CA GLU A 141 7.40 -26.15 46.39
C GLU A 141 6.86 -27.49 46.90
N THR A 142 7.55 -28.59 46.59
CA THR A 142 7.46 -29.82 47.37
C THR A 142 8.87 -30.40 47.46
N ASP A 143 9.41 -30.28 48.66
CA ASP A 143 10.66 -30.80 49.16
C ASP A 143 10.46 -32.26 49.59
N GLU A 144 11.28 -33.20 49.11
CA GLU A 144 11.94 -34.22 49.97
C GLU A 144 12.93 -35.13 49.20
N ARG A 145 14.22 -34.81 49.38
CA ARG A 145 15.26 -35.66 49.99
C ARG A 145 15.43 -37.14 49.53
N ARG A 146 16.51 -37.42 48.76
CA ARG A 146 17.63 -38.32 49.16
C ARG A 146 18.79 -38.36 48.14
N LYS A 147 19.98 -37.94 48.60
CA LYS A 147 21.34 -38.36 48.18
C LYS A 147 21.57 -39.85 48.59
N PRO A 148 22.66 -40.59 48.23
CA PRO A 148 23.90 -40.18 47.53
C PRO A 148 24.53 -41.17 46.51
N ALA A 149 25.42 -40.69 45.64
CA ALA A 149 26.84 -41.11 45.52
C ALA A 149 27.50 -40.70 44.17
N GLU A 150 28.69 -40.12 44.29
CA GLU A 150 29.76 -39.77 43.32
C GLU A 150 30.45 -41.07 42.78
N PRO A 151 31.28 -41.12 41.70
CA PRO A 151 32.22 -40.05 41.33
C PRO A 151 32.65 -39.79 39.86
N ALA A 152 33.20 -38.58 39.70
CA ALA A 152 34.32 -38.10 38.88
C ALA A 152 34.38 -38.38 37.36
N VAL A 153 34.65 -37.33 36.56
CA VAL A 153 35.90 -37.14 35.77
C VAL A 153 35.84 -35.84 34.91
N ALA A 154 36.93 -35.08 35.01
CA ALA A 154 37.56 -34.13 34.07
C ALA A 154 36.84 -32.84 33.59
N ALA A 155 37.41 -31.73 34.04
CA ALA A 155 37.34 -30.39 33.46
C ALA A 155 38.44 -30.18 32.40
N THR A 156 38.19 -29.33 31.38
CA THR A 156 39.21 -28.59 30.60
C THR A 156 38.54 -27.35 29.94
N PRO A 157 39.23 -26.20 29.77
CA PRO A 157 38.64 -24.86 29.86
C PRO A 157 38.51 -24.08 28.53
N ALA A 158 37.88 -22.91 28.63
CA ALA A 158 37.66 -21.90 27.59
C ALA A 158 38.95 -21.18 27.14
N PRO A 159 39.00 -20.64 25.89
CA PRO A 159 40.05 -19.72 25.46
C PRO A 159 39.69 -18.23 25.70
N PRO A 160 40.69 -17.35 25.89
CA PRO A 160 40.54 -15.96 26.29
C PRO A 160 40.44 -14.96 25.12
N GLU A 161 39.74 -13.85 25.36
CA GLU A 161 39.94 -12.57 24.68
C GLU A 161 41.20 -11.87 25.20
N PRO A 162 41.88 -11.06 24.35
CA PRO A 162 42.59 -9.88 24.84
C PRO A 162 42.26 -8.60 24.08
N SER A 163 41.74 -7.63 24.85
CA SER A 163 42.20 -6.25 25.03
C SER A 163 42.49 -5.32 23.83
N ALA A 164 41.61 -4.31 23.73
CA ALA A 164 41.88 -2.87 23.74
C ALA A 164 43.27 -2.32 23.37
N GLN A 165 43.30 -1.36 22.44
CA GLN A 165 44.12 -0.14 22.55
C GLN A 165 43.50 1.03 21.77
N ALA A 166 43.71 2.22 22.32
CA ALA A 166 42.97 3.45 22.07
C ALA A 166 43.73 4.47 21.19
N ALA A 167 42.96 5.45 20.71
CA ALA A 167 43.31 6.83 20.39
C ALA A 167 44.15 7.12 19.13
N VAL A 168 43.63 8.04 18.29
CA VAL A 168 44.12 9.42 18.06
C VAL A 168 43.47 9.98 16.78
N ALA A 169 42.75 11.09 16.91
CA ALA A 169 42.41 12.01 15.80
C ALA A 169 43.57 13.03 15.63
N PRO A 170 43.85 13.60 14.45
CA PRO A 170 43.05 14.74 13.95
C PRO A 170 42.93 14.89 12.41
N SER A 171 41.95 15.67 11.97
CA SER A 171 41.79 16.29 10.63
C SER A 171 42.65 17.57 10.49
N PRO A 172 42.50 18.44 9.47
CA PRO A 172 42.47 18.31 7.99
C PRO A 172 43.43 19.33 7.29
N THR A 173 43.75 19.15 6.00
CA THR A 173 44.11 20.29 5.10
C THR A 173 43.92 19.99 3.59
N PRO A 174 43.33 20.90 2.79
CA PRO A 174 43.43 20.99 1.31
C PRO A 174 44.79 21.68 0.92
N PRO A 175 45.18 22.06 -0.33
CA PRO A 175 44.40 22.42 -1.54
C PRO A 175 45.04 21.96 -2.88
N SER A 176 44.45 22.33 -4.02
CA SER A 176 45.20 23.02 -5.10
C SER A 176 44.32 23.48 -6.25
N GLU A 177 44.38 24.79 -6.41
CA GLU A 177 43.99 25.67 -7.49
C GLU A 177 45.02 25.59 -8.64
N GLN A 178 44.58 25.57 -9.90
CA GLN A 178 45.47 25.86 -11.03
C GLN A 178 44.70 26.51 -12.19
N ALA A 179 45.26 27.62 -12.65
CA ALA A 179 44.69 28.58 -13.57
C ALA A 179 45.35 28.55 -14.96
N ALA A 180 44.54 28.87 -15.98
CA ALA A 180 44.85 29.54 -17.28
C ALA A 180 45.76 28.79 -18.29
N PRO A 181 45.84 29.14 -19.61
CA PRO A 181 45.39 30.38 -20.30
C PRO A 181 44.70 30.16 -21.70
N PRO A 182 44.40 31.23 -22.49
CA PRO A 182 43.45 31.24 -23.63
C PRO A 182 44.13 31.26 -25.02
N VAL A 183 43.40 30.87 -26.09
CA VAL A 183 43.82 31.05 -27.50
C VAL A 183 42.63 31.26 -28.45
N THR A 184 42.51 32.50 -28.95
CA THR A 184 42.33 32.97 -30.35
C THR A 184 41.21 32.45 -31.28
N GLU A 185 40.22 33.33 -31.48
CA GLU A 185 39.69 33.91 -32.74
C GLU A 185 40.07 33.26 -34.10
N ALA A 186 39.08 32.77 -34.85
CA ALA A 186 39.10 32.73 -36.32
C ALA A 186 37.68 32.62 -36.93
N ALA A 187 37.55 33.26 -38.09
CA ALA A 187 36.37 33.64 -38.85
C ALA A 187 35.40 32.54 -39.33
N ALA A 188 34.15 32.96 -39.56
CA ALA A 188 33.05 32.24 -40.19
C ALA A 188 33.29 31.86 -41.67
N PRO A 189 32.49 30.92 -42.22
CA PRO A 189 31.60 31.35 -43.29
C PRO A 189 30.16 30.80 -43.22
N VAL A 190 29.30 31.56 -43.89
CA VAL A 190 27.83 31.50 -44.00
C VAL A 190 27.33 30.25 -44.74
N PRO A 191 26.23 29.59 -44.29
CA PRO A 191 25.61 28.48 -45.01
C PRO A 191 24.71 28.94 -46.18
N PRO A 192 24.67 28.20 -47.30
CA PRO A 192 23.83 28.51 -48.44
C PRO A 192 22.33 28.19 -48.21
N ARG A 193 21.51 29.02 -48.85
CA ARG A 193 20.05 29.05 -48.88
C ARG A 193 19.47 27.82 -49.61
N PRO A 194 18.46 27.12 -49.08
CA PRO A 194 17.81 26.00 -49.77
C PRO A 194 16.84 26.48 -50.86
N GLU A 195 16.96 25.87 -52.05
CA GLU A 195 16.07 25.99 -53.21
C GLU A 195 14.71 25.28 -52.98
N PRO A 196 13.63 25.72 -53.67
CA PRO A 196 12.29 25.18 -53.50
C PRO A 196 12.06 23.87 -54.27
N ALA A 197 11.25 22.98 -53.67
CA ALA A 197 10.88 21.67 -54.20
C ALA A 197 10.04 21.74 -55.50
N PRO A 198 10.28 20.83 -56.47
CA PRO A 198 9.37 20.65 -57.60
C PRO A 198 8.24 19.66 -57.28
N ALA A 199 7.04 20.03 -57.73
CA ALA A 199 5.84 19.21 -57.70
C ALA A 199 5.98 17.94 -58.55
N THR A 200 5.54 16.78 -58.02
CA THR A 200 5.34 15.57 -58.82
C THR A 200 4.05 14.84 -58.46
N ARG A 201 3.21 14.77 -59.49
CA ARG A 201 2.04 13.96 -59.89
C ARG A 201 1.31 13.00 -58.90
N PRO A 202 -0.02 12.83 -59.11
CA PRO A 202 -0.85 11.85 -58.39
C PRO A 202 -0.50 10.42 -58.80
N ALA A 203 -0.27 9.55 -57.82
CA ALA A 203 -0.11 8.12 -58.02
C ALA A 203 -1.48 7.42 -58.06
N GLU A 204 -1.56 6.56 -59.04
CA GLU A 204 -2.64 5.70 -59.48
C GLU A 204 -3.05 4.67 -58.40
N ALA A 205 -4.35 4.42 -58.31
CA ALA A 205 -4.97 3.58 -57.29
C ALA A 205 -4.57 2.10 -57.44
N ALA A 206 -3.94 1.55 -56.42
CA ALA A 206 -3.74 0.11 -56.26
C ALA A 206 -5.04 -0.56 -55.75
N PRO A 207 -5.38 -1.79 -56.19
CA PRO A 207 -6.57 -2.50 -55.76
C PRO A 207 -6.47 -2.96 -54.29
N PRO A 208 -7.60 -3.18 -53.61
CA PRO A 208 -7.62 -3.52 -52.20
C PRO A 208 -7.00 -4.90 -51.95
N ILE A 209 -5.96 -4.93 -51.12
CA ILE A 209 -5.36 -6.15 -50.57
C ILE A 209 -6.43 -6.80 -49.66
N SER A 210 -6.93 -7.97 -50.06
CA SER A 210 -7.78 -8.79 -49.20
C SER A 210 -7.04 -9.10 -47.88
N PRO A 211 -7.68 -8.94 -46.71
CA PRO A 211 -7.05 -9.33 -45.45
C PRO A 211 -6.81 -10.84 -45.46
N ALA A 212 -5.56 -11.23 -45.16
CA ALA A 212 -5.21 -12.63 -44.94
C ALA A 212 -6.13 -13.22 -43.86
N PRO A 213 -6.62 -14.46 -44.02
CA PRO A 213 -7.44 -15.09 -43.01
C PRO A 213 -6.61 -15.25 -41.72
N VAL A 214 -7.04 -14.58 -40.67
CA VAL A 214 -6.59 -14.86 -39.31
C VAL A 214 -6.95 -16.32 -39.05
N VAL A 215 -5.94 -17.19 -39.02
CA VAL A 215 -6.09 -18.59 -38.63
C VAL A 215 -6.46 -18.58 -37.15
N VAL A 216 -7.77 -18.60 -36.88
CA VAL A 216 -8.30 -18.88 -35.54
C VAL A 216 -7.94 -20.34 -35.25
N SER A 217 -6.87 -20.54 -34.47
CA SER A 217 -6.46 -21.84 -33.96
C SER A 217 -7.65 -22.52 -33.28
N ALA A 218 -8.02 -23.71 -33.75
CA ALA A 218 -9.08 -24.51 -33.14
C ALA A 218 -8.74 -24.78 -31.65
N PRO A 219 -9.73 -24.76 -30.74
CA PRO A 219 -9.51 -25.04 -29.33
C PRO A 219 -8.92 -26.45 -29.17
N SER A 220 -7.90 -26.56 -28.33
CA SER A 220 -7.23 -27.84 -28.10
C SER A 220 -8.18 -28.81 -27.39
N SER A 221 -8.15 -30.09 -27.77
CA SER A 221 -9.00 -31.09 -27.12
C SER A 221 -8.65 -31.18 -25.64
N PHE A 222 -9.65 -31.37 -24.77
CA PHE A 222 -9.45 -31.44 -23.32
C PHE A 222 -8.32 -32.39 -22.91
N SER A 223 -8.16 -33.52 -23.61
CA SER A 223 -7.07 -34.48 -23.35
C SER A 223 -5.68 -33.86 -23.55
N ARG A 224 -5.50 -33.03 -24.59
CA ARG A 224 -4.23 -32.34 -24.82
C ARG A 224 -3.97 -31.31 -23.73
N ARG A 225 -4.98 -30.53 -23.34
CA ARG A 225 -4.89 -29.58 -22.21
C ARG A 225 -4.50 -30.30 -20.93
N LEU A 226 -5.11 -31.46 -20.66
CA LEU A 226 -4.81 -32.27 -19.50
C LEU A 226 -3.35 -32.70 -19.50
N ILE A 227 -2.83 -33.22 -20.62
CA ILE A 227 -1.42 -33.64 -20.71
C ILE A 227 -0.48 -32.45 -20.52
N THR A 228 -0.75 -31.31 -21.16
CA THR A 228 0.07 -30.09 -21.02
C THR A 228 0.06 -29.58 -19.58
N LEU A 229 -1.11 -29.52 -18.95
CA LEU A 229 -1.23 -29.16 -17.55
C LEU A 229 -0.45 -30.15 -16.67
N TRP A 230 -0.62 -31.45 -16.91
CA TRP A 230 0.03 -32.48 -16.10
C TRP A 230 1.55 -32.42 -16.19
N GLN A 231 2.10 -32.05 -17.34
CA GLN A 231 3.54 -31.84 -17.51
C GLN A 231 4.11 -30.72 -16.62
N SER A 232 3.30 -29.70 -16.30
CA SER A 232 3.71 -28.65 -15.36
C SER A 232 3.66 -29.10 -13.88
N LEU A 233 2.77 -30.04 -13.56
CA LEU A 233 2.63 -30.62 -12.22
C LEU A 233 3.68 -31.71 -11.95
N VAL A 234 3.89 -32.61 -12.91
CA VAL A 234 4.80 -33.76 -12.82
C VAL A 234 5.83 -33.69 -13.95
N PRO A 235 7.08 -33.26 -13.67
CA PRO A 235 8.14 -33.23 -14.67
C PRO A 235 8.41 -34.62 -15.26
N GLY A 236 8.64 -34.69 -16.58
CA GLY A 236 8.92 -35.95 -17.27
C GLY A 236 7.71 -36.60 -17.97
N GLN A 237 6.51 -36.03 -17.83
CA GLN A 237 5.28 -36.49 -18.49
C GLN A 237 5.43 -36.75 -20.01
N GLY A 238 6.24 -35.95 -20.71
CA GLY A 238 6.45 -36.10 -22.16
C GLY A 238 7.18 -37.38 -22.59
N ARG A 239 7.63 -38.22 -21.65
CA ARG A 239 8.35 -39.48 -21.92
C ARG A 239 7.47 -40.72 -21.79
N VAL A 240 6.17 -40.57 -21.56
CA VAL A 240 5.25 -41.69 -21.37
C VAL A 240 4.74 -42.20 -22.72
N GLU A 241 5.03 -43.46 -23.03
CA GLU A 241 4.54 -44.11 -24.23
C GLU A 241 3.09 -44.61 -24.08
N PRO A 242 2.30 -44.64 -25.17
CA PRO A 242 0.94 -45.20 -25.15
C PRO A 242 0.91 -46.68 -24.76
N ILE A 243 -0.10 -47.08 -23.99
CA ILE A 243 -0.25 -48.47 -23.53
C ILE A 243 -0.87 -49.39 -24.58
N THR A 244 -0.49 -50.67 -24.57
CA THR A 244 -1.10 -51.71 -25.41
C THR A 244 -2.00 -52.66 -24.60
N LEU A 245 -3.28 -52.74 -24.98
CA LEU A 245 -4.25 -53.66 -24.42
C LEU A 245 -4.72 -54.63 -25.51
N ASN A 246 -4.64 -55.94 -25.25
CA ASN A 246 -5.05 -56.99 -26.20
C ASN A 246 -4.44 -56.84 -27.61
N GLY A 247 -3.18 -56.41 -27.69
CA GLY A 247 -2.47 -56.21 -28.96
C GLY A 247 -2.84 -54.92 -29.72
N ARG A 248 -3.68 -54.05 -29.14
CA ARG A 248 -4.03 -52.74 -29.70
C ARG A 248 -3.44 -51.62 -28.85
N VAL A 249 -2.84 -50.64 -29.50
CA VAL A 249 -2.39 -49.40 -28.83
C VAL A 249 -3.63 -48.57 -28.52
N LEU A 250 -3.81 -48.19 -27.25
CA LEU A 250 -4.92 -47.31 -26.88
C LEU A 250 -4.64 -45.88 -27.37
N PRO A 251 -5.61 -45.20 -28.00
CA PRO A 251 -5.40 -43.84 -28.51
C PRO A 251 -5.20 -42.85 -27.34
N PRO A 252 -4.12 -42.05 -27.34
CA PRO A 252 -3.81 -41.11 -26.25
C PRO A 252 -4.86 -40.01 -26.04
N GLU A 253 -5.70 -39.73 -27.04
CA GLU A 253 -6.77 -38.74 -26.94
C GLU A 253 -7.98 -39.24 -26.14
N GLU A 254 -8.18 -40.57 -26.09
CA GLU A 254 -9.27 -41.19 -25.32
C GLU A 254 -8.77 -41.84 -24.03
N PHE A 255 -7.50 -42.26 -24.02
CA PHE A 255 -6.85 -42.94 -22.91
C PHE A 255 -5.45 -42.36 -22.63
N PRO A 256 -5.32 -41.08 -22.23
CA PRO A 256 -4.01 -40.52 -21.92
C PRO A 256 -3.41 -41.22 -20.70
N LEU A 257 -2.11 -41.52 -20.80
CA LEU A 257 -1.32 -42.12 -19.73
C LEU A 257 -0.47 -41.04 -19.06
N LEU A 258 -0.71 -40.81 -17.78
CA LEU A 258 -0.09 -39.76 -16.97
C LEU A 258 0.90 -40.36 -15.96
N LEU A 259 1.96 -39.66 -15.61
CA LEU A 259 2.86 -40.03 -14.51
C LEU A 259 2.28 -39.57 -13.18
N ALA A 260 2.30 -40.44 -12.18
CA ALA A 260 2.06 -40.06 -10.80
C ALA A 260 3.34 -39.46 -10.17
N ALA A 261 3.18 -38.73 -9.06
CA ALA A 261 4.29 -38.07 -8.37
C ALA A 261 5.29 -39.07 -7.74
N ASP A 262 4.84 -40.29 -7.46
CA ASP A 262 5.66 -41.39 -6.97
C ASP A 262 6.31 -42.23 -8.08
N GLY A 263 6.17 -41.82 -9.35
CA GLY A 263 6.70 -42.52 -10.52
C GLY A 263 5.80 -43.62 -11.07
N GLY A 264 4.63 -43.87 -10.44
CA GLY A 264 3.59 -44.72 -10.99
C GLY A 264 2.95 -44.14 -12.25
N LYS A 265 2.01 -44.87 -12.85
CA LYS A 265 1.28 -44.42 -14.04
C LYS A 265 -0.21 -44.38 -13.77
N ILE A 266 -0.90 -43.45 -14.41
CA ILE A 266 -2.35 -43.25 -14.30
C ILE A 266 -2.92 -43.26 -15.71
N LEU A 267 -3.70 -44.28 -16.05
CA LEU A 267 -4.47 -44.30 -17.28
C LEU A 267 -5.80 -43.58 -17.04
N VAL A 268 -6.09 -42.56 -17.84
CA VAL A 268 -7.35 -41.82 -17.73
C VAL A 268 -8.32 -42.30 -18.79
N ASP A 269 -9.50 -42.76 -18.38
CA ASP A 269 -10.61 -43.05 -19.28
C ASP A 269 -11.43 -41.78 -19.54
N MET A 270 -11.16 -41.11 -20.66
CA MET A 270 -11.75 -39.79 -20.96
C MET A 270 -13.26 -39.85 -21.21
N LYS A 271 -13.75 -40.99 -21.72
CA LYS A 271 -15.16 -41.18 -22.09
C LYS A 271 -15.92 -42.07 -21.09
N GLY A 272 -15.22 -42.72 -20.15
CA GLY A 272 -15.83 -43.69 -19.25
C GLY A 272 -16.22 -44.99 -19.96
N THR A 273 -15.60 -45.30 -21.10
CA THR A 273 -16.01 -46.38 -22.00
C THR A 273 -15.27 -47.70 -21.76
N LEU A 274 -14.25 -47.72 -20.89
CA LEU A 274 -13.54 -48.97 -20.57
C LEU A 274 -14.49 -49.95 -19.88
N LEU A 275 -14.65 -51.14 -20.48
CA LEU A 275 -15.48 -52.20 -19.93
C LEU A 275 -14.83 -52.76 -18.64
N PRO A 276 -15.62 -53.25 -17.66
CA PRO A 276 -15.06 -53.83 -16.43
C PRO A 276 -14.03 -54.93 -16.68
N ARG A 277 -14.25 -55.76 -17.72
CA ARG A 277 -13.31 -56.82 -18.13
C ARG A 277 -11.95 -56.26 -18.56
N ASP A 278 -11.95 -55.15 -19.32
CA ASP A 278 -10.72 -54.50 -19.79
C ASP A 278 -9.98 -53.82 -18.63
N LYS A 279 -10.72 -53.26 -17.66
CA LYS A 279 -10.14 -52.72 -16.41
C LYS A 279 -9.44 -53.81 -15.60
N SER A 280 -10.07 -54.98 -15.45
CA SER A 280 -9.46 -56.13 -14.77
C SER A 280 -8.23 -56.64 -15.50
N ALA A 281 -8.28 -56.76 -16.83
CA ALA A 281 -7.13 -57.19 -17.63
C ALA A 281 -5.96 -56.19 -17.57
N LEU A 282 -6.25 -54.88 -17.53
CA LEU A 282 -5.24 -53.85 -17.32
C LEU A 282 -4.60 -53.95 -15.94
N ALA A 283 -5.40 -54.12 -14.88
CA ALA A 283 -4.89 -54.26 -13.52
C ALA A 283 -4.03 -55.52 -13.33
N GLU A 284 -4.39 -56.62 -13.99
CA GLU A 284 -3.63 -57.88 -13.94
C GLU A 284 -2.30 -57.77 -14.70
N LYS A 285 -2.32 -57.20 -15.91
CA LYS A 285 -1.13 -57.11 -16.77
C LYS A 285 -0.18 -55.97 -16.39
N HIS A 286 -0.72 -54.88 -15.83
CA HIS A 286 -0.01 -53.65 -15.51
C HIS A 286 -0.38 -53.17 -14.09
N PRO A 287 0.12 -53.83 -13.04
CA PRO A 287 -0.20 -53.47 -11.65
C PRO A 287 0.36 -52.10 -11.24
N ASP A 288 1.30 -51.54 -12.01
CA ASP A 288 1.85 -50.18 -11.85
C ASP A 288 0.91 -49.08 -12.38
N ILE A 289 -0.18 -49.45 -13.05
CA ILE A 289 -1.12 -48.52 -13.69
C ILE A 289 -2.40 -48.40 -12.86
N ARG A 290 -2.65 -47.19 -12.38
CA ARG A 290 -3.89 -46.78 -11.72
C ARG A 290 -4.88 -46.29 -12.77
N LEU A 291 -6.17 -46.53 -12.55
CA LEU A 291 -7.21 -46.11 -13.50
C LEU A 291 -8.07 -45.01 -12.90
N VAL A 292 -8.23 -43.91 -13.64
CA VAL A 292 -9.16 -42.82 -13.30
C VAL A 292 -10.11 -42.62 -14.47
N SER A 293 -11.41 -42.49 -14.21
CA SER A 293 -12.39 -42.18 -15.25
C SER A 293 -12.88 -40.75 -15.09
N ARG A 294 -12.98 -40.00 -16.19
CA ARG A 294 -13.61 -38.66 -16.17
C ARG A 294 -15.09 -38.74 -15.80
N GLY A 295 -15.80 -39.74 -16.33
CA GLY A 295 -17.23 -39.95 -16.09
C GLY A 295 -18.09 -38.77 -16.54
N ALA A 296 -19.34 -38.74 -16.05
CA ALA A 296 -20.29 -37.64 -16.28
C ALA A 296 -20.30 -36.59 -15.14
N GLY A 297 -19.34 -36.67 -14.21
CA GLY A 297 -19.23 -35.76 -13.07
C GLY A 297 -18.70 -34.38 -13.46
N SER A 298 -18.58 -33.48 -12.47
CA SER A 298 -17.99 -32.16 -12.71
C SER A 298 -16.48 -32.27 -13.00
N GLU A 299 -15.93 -31.28 -13.69
CA GLU A 299 -14.47 -31.21 -13.92
C GLU A 299 -13.69 -31.24 -12.59
N ARG A 300 -14.25 -30.60 -11.55
CA ARG A 300 -13.66 -30.63 -10.21
C ARG A 300 -13.60 -32.05 -9.65
N ASP A 301 -14.67 -32.83 -9.76
CA ASP A 301 -14.70 -34.21 -9.24
C ASP A 301 -13.64 -35.08 -9.92
N PHE A 302 -13.48 -34.90 -11.24
CA PHE A 302 -12.44 -35.55 -12.01
C PHE A 302 -11.04 -35.19 -11.50
N PHE A 303 -10.73 -33.90 -11.35
CA PHE A 303 -9.42 -33.48 -10.85
C PHE A 303 -9.17 -33.91 -9.40
N THR A 304 -10.18 -33.90 -8.54
CA THR A 304 -10.07 -34.43 -7.17
C THR A 304 -9.70 -35.92 -7.18
N ALA A 305 -10.37 -36.73 -8.00
CA ALA A 305 -10.03 -38.15 -8.15
C ALA A 305 -8.64 -38.36 -8.75
N LEU A 306 -8.27 -37.55 -9.74
CA LEU A 306 -6.99 -37.64 -10.41
C LEU A 306 -5.81 -37.27 -9.49
N LEU A 307 -5.92 -36.14 -8.77
CA LEU A 307 -4.88 -35.67 -7.85
C LEU A 307 -4.66 -36.62 -6.67
N ARG A 308 -5.74 -37.22 -6.14
CA ARG A 308 -5.63 -38.26 -5.10
C ARG A 308 -4.89 -39.50 -5.62
N THR A 309 -5.17 -39.90 -6.87
CA THR A 309 -4.53 -41.06 -7.51
C THR A 309 -3.05 -40.81 -7.84
N ALA A 310 -2.67 -39.55 -7.94
CA ALA A 310 -1.32 -39.12 -8.31
C ALA A 310 -0.30 -39.17 -7.17
N GLU A 311 -0.72 -39.46 -5.93
CA GLU A 311 0.18 -39.65 -4.78
C GLU A 311 1.14 -38.46 -4.54
N PHE A 312 0.64 -37.23 -4.71
CA PHE A 312 1.38 -36.05 -4.28
C PHE A 312 1.57 -36.05 -2.76
N ALA A 313 2.65 -35.44 -2.27
CA ALA A 313 2.96 -35.43 -0.84
C ALA A 313 1.86 -34.76 0.00
N HIS A 314 1.22 -33.72 -0.54
CA HIS A 314 0.01 -33.15 0.03
C HIS A 314 -0.87 -32.53 -1.06
N VAL A 315 -2.18 -32.67 -0.93
CA VAL A 315 -3.18 -32.00 -1.76
C VAL A 315 -4.25 -31.43 -0.85
N GLU A 316 -4.43 -30.11 -0.92
CA GLU A 316 -5.50 -29.39 -0.24
C GLU A 316 -6.46 -28.83 -1.28
N GLU A 317 -7.76 -28.98 -1.04
CA GLU A 317 -8.82 -28.42 -1.88
C GLU A 317 -9.24 -27.02 -1.39
N ASP A 318 -9.65 -26.15 -2.31
CA ASP A 318 -10.09 -24.76 -2.04
C ASP A 318 -9.07 -23.93 -1.24
N ALA A 319 -7.79 -24.12 -1.53
CA ALA A 319 -6.71 -23.46 -0.82
C ALA A 319 -6.79 -21.93 -0.95
N VAL A 320 -6.53 -21.26 0.17
CA VAL A 320 -6.47 -19.80 0.26
C VAL A 320 -5.10 -19.37 0.78
N VAL A 321 -4.48 -18.41 0.11
CA VAL A 321 -3.25 -17.77 0.57
C VAL A 321 -3.46 -16.28 0.68
N THR A 322 -2.79 -15.68 1.66
CA THR A 322 -2.76 -14.24 1.87
C THR A 322 -1.31 -13.76 1.82
N ILE A 323 -1.04 -12.78 0.97
CA ILE A 323 0.28 -12.19 0.71
C ILE A 323 0.23 -10.71 1.08
N GLY A 324 1.25 -10.24 1.79
CA GLY A 324 1.31 -8.85 2.27
C GLY A 324 0.37 -8.56 3.44
N SER A 325 0.47 -7.33 3.96
CA SER A 325 -0.33 -6.84 5.09
C SER A 325 -1.24 -5.68 4.71
N ASP A 326 -0.71 -4.76 3.89
CA ASP A 326 -1.39 -3.59 3.34
C ASP A 326 -0.49 -3.01 2.22
N PRO A 327 -0.91 -3.05 0.94
CA PRO A 327 -2.01 -3.84 0.40
C PRO A 327 -1.84 -5.33 0.72
N GLN A 328 -2.96 -6.01 0.92
CA GLN A 328 -3.05 -7.45 1.19
C GLN A 328 -3.72 -8.14 -0.01
N LEU A 329 -3.07 -9.15 -0.56
CA LEU A 329 -3.59 -9.97 -1.65
C LEU A 329 -4.04 -11.32 -1.09
N THR A 330 -5.32 -11.62 -1.19
CA THR A 330 -5.86 -12.96 -0.89
C THR A 330 -6.19 -13.68 -2.19
N VAL A 331 -5.62 -14.87 -2.42
CA VAL A 331 -5.82 -15.68 -3.62
C VAL A 331 -6.47 -17.00 -3.24
N LYS A 332 -7.51 -17.40 -3.98
CA LYS A 332 -8.22 -18.67 -3.84
C LYS A 332 -7.94 -19.58 -5.04
N ALA A 333 -7.17 -20.64 -4.80
CA ALA A 333 -6.94 -21.71 -5.77
C ALA A 333 -7.97 -22.83 -5.61
N ASP A 334 -8.17 -23.66 -6.64
CA ASP A 334 -8.99 -24.87 -6.49
C ASP A 334 -8.23 -25.95 -5.73
N TYR A 335 -6.91 -26.03 -5.92
CA TYR A 335 -6.04 -26.92 -5.16
C TYR A 335 -4.69 -26.29 -4.83
N ARG A 336 -4.15 -26.62 -3.66
CA ARG A 336 -2.73 -26.46 -3.32
C ARG A 336 -2.10 -27.84 -3.29
N ILE A 337 -1.10 -28.05 -4.14
CA ILE A 337 -0.37 -29.29 -4.29
C ILE A 337 1.05 -29.07 -3.76
N THR A 338 1.44 -29.85 -2.77
CA THR A 338 2.83 -29.89 -2.32
C THR A 338 3.50 -31.10 -2.95
N ARG A 339 4.57 -30.85 -3.70
CA ARG A 339 5.39 -31.89 -4.32
C ARG A 339 6.78 -31.94 -3.71
N LEU A 340 7.32 -33.15 -3.61
CA LEU A 340 8.72 -33.35 -3.28
C LEU A 340 9.54 -33.24 -4.56
N PRO A 341 10.58 -32.40 -4.60
CA PRO A 341 11.42 -32.29 -5.78
C PRO A 341 12.18 -33.59 -6.04
N ALA A 342 12.44 -33.89 -7.31
CA ALA A 342 13.20 -35.07 -7.71
C ALA A 342 14.64 -35.07 -7.16
N ALA A 343 15.21 -33.89 -6.91
CA ALA A 343 16.48 -33.73 -6.21
C ALA A 343 16.22 -33.43 -4.74
N ALA A 344 16.69 -34.31 -3.84
CA ALA A 344 16.54 -34.20 -2.39
C ALA A 344 17.18 -32.94 -1.75
N THR A 345 17.88 -32.13 -2.55
CA THR A 345 18.51 -30.87 -2.12
C THR A 345 17.59 -29.67 -2.17
N ARG A 346 16.42 -29.77 -2.84
CA ARG A 346 15.37 -28.74 -2.78
C ARG A 346 14.33 -29.10 -1.72
N GLY A 347 13.80 -28.08 -1.06
CA GLY A 347 12.64 -28.23 -0.18
C GLY A 347 11.34 -28.53 -0.95
N PRO A 348 10.25 -28.84 -0.25
CA PRO A 348 8.94 -29.05 -0.87
C PRO A 348 8.50 -27.83 -1.68
N GLU A 349 7.95 -28.06 -2.87
CA GLU A 349 7.44 -27.01 -3.76
C GLU A 349 5.91 -26.93 -3.65
N ASN A 350 5.38 -25.72 -3.51
CA ASN A 350 3.95 -25.47 -3.50
C ASN A 350 3.48 -25.05 -4.90
N VAL A 351 2.48 -25.74 -5.40
CA VAL A 351 1.87 -25.48 -6.70
C VAL A 351 0.38 -25.22 -6.52
N PHE A 352 -0.10 -24.10 -7.03
CA PHE A 352 -1.51 -23.75 -7.03
C PHE A 352 -2.13 -24.13 -8.37
N LEU A 353 -3.17 -24.94 -8.33
CA LEU A 353 -3.92 -25.35 -9.50
C LEU A 353 -5.23 -24.56 -9.56
N PHE A 354 -5.44 -23.90 -10.70
CA PHE A 354 -6.67 -23.16 -11.02
C PHE A 354 -7.39 -23.88 -12.15
N LEU A 355 -8.62 -24.33 -11.87
CA LEU A 355 -9.52 -24.93 -12.86
C LEU A 355 -10.41 -23.87 -13.50
N GLU A 356 -10.77 -24.10 -14.76
CA GLU A 356 -11.68 -23.26 -15.52
C GLU A 356 -13.08 -23.34 -14.89
N ARG A 357 -13.51 -22.27 -14.20
CA ARG A 357 -14.87 -22.22 -13.65
C ARG A 357 -15.78 -21.23 -14.35
N ASN A 358 -15.29 -20.06 -14.77
CA ASN A 358 -16.13 -18.97 -15.33
C ASN A 358 -15.31 -17.83 -16.00
N GLY A 359 -14.13 -18.08 -16.58
CA GLY A 359 -13.38 -16.96 -17.15
C GLY A 359 -11.97 -17.28 -17.64
N SER A 360 -11.36 -16.23 -18.17
CA SER A 360 -10.01 -16.19 -18.71
C SER A 360 -8.94 -16.61 -17.71
N CYS A 361 -7.75 -16.93 -18.21
CA CYS A 361 -6.55 -17.16 -17.43
C CYS A 361 -6.26 -16.01 -16.45
N LEU A 362 -5.46 -16.29 -15.43
CA LEU A 362 -5.03 -15.32 -14.44
C LEU A 362 -4.23 -14.19 -15.09
N PRO A 363 -4.34 -12.95 -14.57
CA PRO A 363 -3.47 -11.85 -15.00
C PRO A 363 -2.00 -12.18 -14.75
N ALA A 364 -1.11 -11.72 -15.65
CA ALA A 364 0.33 -11.95 -15.54
C ALA A 364 0.91 -11.44 -14.21
N ALA A 365 0.46 -10.28 -13.73
CA ALA A 365 0.83 -9.74 -12.42
C ALA A 365 0.52 -10.71 -11.26
N LEU A 366 -0.60 -11.42 -11.31
CA LEU A 366 -0.95 -12.38 -10.25
C LEU A 366 0.00 -13.58 -10.25
N ILE A 367 0.31 -14.08 -11.45
CA ILE A 367 1.24 -15.19 -11.65
C ILE A 367 2.63 -14.81 -11.13
N SER A 368 3.13 -13.62 -11.46
CA SER A 368 4.43 -13.15 -10.97
C SER A 368 4.42 -12.96 -9.45
N THR A 369 3.39 -12.34 -8.87
CA THR A 369 3.30 -12.17 -7.41
C THR A 369 3.29 -13.50 -6.67
N LEU A 370 2.58 -14.52 -7.18
CA LEU A 370 2.61 -15.87 -6.58
C LEU A 370 4.02 -16.47 -6.66
N ALA A 371 4.67 -16.37 -7.83
CA ALA A 371 6.01 -16.92 -8.04
C ALA A 371 7.06 -16.25 -7.13
N ASP A 372 7.00 -14.93 -6.97
CA ASP A 372 7.89 -14.17 -6.08
C ASP A 372 7.71 -14.57 -4.60
N ASN A 373 6.55 -15.11 -4.25
CA ASN A 373 6.24 -15.66 -2.93
C ASN A 373 6.45 -17.19 -2.85
N GLY A 374 7.15 -17.79 -3.81
CA GLY A 374 7.51 -19.21 -3.82
C GLY A 374 6.35 -20.15 -4.16
N ILE A 375 5.29 -19.64 -4.78
CA ILE A 375 4.11 -20.40 -5.20
C ILE A 375 4.08 -20.48 -6.72
N ASN A 376 4.23 -21.67 -7.27
CA ASN A 376 4.06 -21.86 -8.71
C ASN A 376 2.57 -21.94 -9.05
N SER A 377 2.09 -21.22 -10.06
CA SER A 377 0.73 -21.37 -10.56
C SER A 377 0.67 -22.28 -11.79
N VAL A 378 -0.37 -23.10 -11.84
CA VAL A 378 -0.72 -23.93 -12.99
C VAL A 378 -2.20 -23.72 -13.28
N GLU A 379 -2.51 -23.47 -14.54
CA GLU A 379 -3.84 -23.07 -14.96
C GLU A 379 -4.38 -24.03 -16.01
N PHE A 380 -5.64 -24.42 -15.84
CA PHE A 380 -6.41 -25.12 -16.85
C PHE A 380 -7.33 -24.08 -17.52
N CYS A 381 -6.79 -23.30 -18.47
CA CYS A 381 -7.52 -22.24 -19.16
C CYS A 381 -7.01 -22.09 -20.61
N ASP A 382 -7.89 -21.67 -21.53
CA ASP A 382 -7.54 -21.43 -22.94
C ASP A 382 -7.78 -19.98 -23.40
N VAL A 383 -8.50 -19.20 -22.59
CA VAL A 383 -8.88 -17.83 -22.96
C VAL A 383 -7.92 -16.87 -22.27
N ALA A 384 -7.11 -16.18 -23.05
CA ALA A 384 -6.24 -15.13 -22.54
C ALA A 384 -7.05 -14.07 -21.75
N PRO A 385 -6.49 -13.50 -20.69
CA PRO A 385 -7.16 -12.47 -19.91
C PRO A 385 -7.46 -11.26 -20.79
N GLN A 386 -8.74 -10.91 -20.89
CA GLN A 386 -9.18 -9.70 -21.59
C GLN A 386 -9.26 -8.56 -20.58
N PRO A 387 -8.61 -7.41 -20.86
CA PRO A 387 -8.68 -6.26 -19.97
C PRO A 387 -10.15 -5.84 -19.80
N PRO A 388 -10.55 -5.36 -18.60
CA PRO A 388 -11.92 -4.95 -18.37
C PRO A 388 -12.30 -3.78 -19.28
N SER A 389 -13.57 -3.74 -19.70
CA SER A 389 -14.11 -2.67 -20.54
C SER A 389 -14.24 -1.34 -19.81
N VAL A 390 -14.27 -1.36 -18.48
CA VAL A 390 -14.25 -0.18 -17.61
C VAL A 390 -12.89 -0.20 -16.90
N PRO A 391 -12.12 0.91 -16.92
CA PRO A 391 -10.89 0.98 -16.16
C PRO A 391 -11.19 0.79 -14.66
N GLY A 392 -10.42 -0.10 -14.03
CA GLY A 392 -10.47 -0.34 -12.58
C GLY A 392 -9.97 0.85 -11.76
N TYR A 393 -9.31 0.57 -10.63
CA TYR A 393 -8.73 1.61 -9.78
C TYR A 393 -7.29 1.93 -10.18
N GLU A 394 -6.98 3.22 -10.34
CA GLU A 394 -5.61 3.71 -10.38
C GLU A 394 -5.08 3.78 -8.94
N LEU A 395 -4.04 3.00 -8.61
CA LEU A 395 -3.40 3.04 -7.30
C LEU A 395 -2.28 4.08 -7.28
N ARG A 396 -2.31 4.99 -6.30
CA ARG A 396 -1.32 6.04 -6.10
C ARG A 396 -0.84 6.04 -4.64
N SER A 397 0.47 6.12 -4.44
CA SER A 397 1.04 6.28 -3.10
C SER A 397 1.45 7.73 -2.84
N VAL A 398 1.26 8.18 -1.61
CA VAL A 398 1.71 9.46 -1.07
C VAL A 398 2.54 9.19 0.18
N THR A 399 3.87 9.23 0.07
CA THR A 399 4.80 8.78 1.14
C THR A 399 5.42 9.94 1.91
N GLY A 400 4.76 11.12 1.92
CA GLY A 400 5.22 12.29 2.66
C GLY A 400 5.29 12.04 4.16
N THR A 401 6.30 12.58 4.84
CA THR A 401 6.51 12.36 6.28
C THR A 401 5.93 13.48 7.14
N THR A 402 5.71 14.64 6.54
CA THR A 402 5.08 15.80 7.18
C THR A 402 3.72 16.09 6.55
N PRO A 403 2.79 16.74 7.29
CA PRO A 403 1.49 17.14 6.73
C PRO A 403 1.63 17.96 5.44
N CYS A 404 2.66 18.80 5.36
CA CYS A 404 2.92 19.61 4.18
C CYS A 404 3.42 18.79 2.99
N GLU A 405 4.34 17.85 3.22
CA GLU A 405 4.81 16.94 2.16
C GLU A 405 3.67 16.07 1.63
N LEU A 406 2.85 15.53 2.54
CA LEU A 406 1.63 14.77 2.19
C LEU A 406 0.70 15.60 1.31
N ALA A 407 0.45 16.86 1.67
CA ALA A 407 -0.40 17.76 0.90
C ALA A 407 0.15 18.08 -0.49
N VAL A 408 1.45 18.36 -0.59
CA VAL A 408 2.11 18.65 -1.87
C VAL A 408 2.05 17.43 -2.79
N GLN A 409 2.39 16.25 -2.28
CA GLN A 409 2.35 15.01 -3.04
C GLN A 409 0.91 14.64 -3.43
N LEU A 410 -0.07 14.85 -2.54
CA LEU A 410 -1.46 14.59 -2.85
C LEU A 410 -1.98 15.50 -3.96
N LEU A 411 -1.65 16.79 -3.94
CA LEU A 411 -2.01 17.72 -5.01
C LEU A 411 -1.37 17.34 -6.35
N ASP A 412 -0.12 16.88 -6.34
CA ASP A 412 0.55 16.33 -7.52
C ASP A 412 -0.14 15.05 -8.05
N VAL A 413 -0.51 14.13 -7.15
CA VAL A 413 -1.27 12.92 -7.49
C VAL A 413 -2.62 13.25 -8.15
N LEU A 414 -3.28 14.29 -7.66
CA LEU A 414 -4.53 14.81 -8.20
C LEU A 414 -4.34 15.69 -9.45
N ALA A 415 -3.11 15.84 -9.93
CA ALA A 415 -2.72 16.70 -11.06
C ALA A 415 -3.13 18.18 -10.88
N VAL A 416 -3.17 18.66 -9.64
CA VAL A 416 -3.44 20.05 -9.29
C VAL A 416 -2.13 20.83 -9.27
N LYS A 417 -2.03 21.87 -10.10
CA LYS A 417 -0.83 22.70 -10.20
C LYS A 417 -0.68 23.59 -8.96
N LEU A 418 0.34 23.33 -8.16
CA LEU A 418 0.66 24.08 -6.95
C LEU A 418 1.79 25.09 -7.18
N ASP A 419 1.50 26.37 -6.97
CA ASP A 419 2.48 27.46 -6.91
C ASP A 419 2.98 27.63 -5.47
N ARG A 420 4.23 27.26 -5.20
CA ARG A 420 4.82 27.38 -3.86
C ARG A 420 5.37 28.79 -3.60
N ASN A 421 5.33 29.22 -2.34
CA ASN A 421 5.91 30.49 -1.87
C ASN A 421 5.38 31.73 -2.63
N ARG A 422 4.13 31.69 -3.09
CA ARG A 422 3.51 32.76 -3.87
C ARG A 422 3.13 33.93 -2.98
N ILE A 423 3.32 35.16 -3.46
CA ILE A 423 2.77 36.35 -2.80
C ILE A 423 1.34 36.55 -3.30
N VAL A 424 0.39 36.57 -2.37
CA VAL A 424 -1.02 36.83 -2.62
C VAL A 424 -1.36 38.18 -2.00
N SER A 425 -2.04 39.03 -2.77
CA SER A 425 -2.51 40.33 -2.29
C SER A 425 -4.02 40.32 -2.10
N GLY A 426 -4.48 41.00 -1.07
CA GLY A 426 -5.89 41.23 -0.77
C GLY A 426 -6.15 42.67 -0.36
N SER A 427 -7.39 42.96 0.01
CA SER A 427 -7.89 44.27 0.42
C SER A 427 -8.53 44.22 1.81
N MET A 428 -8.32 45.27 2.60
CA MET A 428 -9.01 45.51 3.86
C MET A 428 -10.15 46.51 3.64
N GLY A 429 -11.38 46.00 3.63
CA GLY A 429 -12.60 46.80 3.48
C GLY A 429 -13.10 46.91 2.02
N GLU A 430 -14.29 47.48 1.84
CA GLU A 430 -14.94 47.63 0.52
C GLU A 430 -14.20 48.61 -0.40
N ASN A 431 -13.44 49.55 0.17
CA ASN A 431 -12.67 50.52 -0.57
C ASN A 431 -11.23 50.00 -0.70
N ALA A 432 -10.83 49.63 -1.93
CA ALA A 432 -9.55 48.99 -2.27
C ALA A 432 -8.25 49.80 -1.99
N GLU A 433 -8.33 50.81 -1.11
CA GLU A 433 -7.23 51.70 -0.72
C GLU A 433 -6.27 51.03 0.26
N SER A 434 -6.76 50.14 1.13
CA SER A 434 -5.93 49.37 2.06
C SER A 434 -5.62 47.99 1.47
N ARG A 435 -4.49 47.86 0.77
CA ARG A 435 -4.01 46.57 0.25
C ARG A 435 -3.01 45.93 1.21
N PHE A 436 -3.10 44.62 1.36
CA PHE A 436 -2.10 43.82 2.06
C PHE A 436 -1.54 42.74 1.13
N SER A 437 -0.35 42.24 1.45
CA SER A 437 0.28 41.14 0.74
C SER A 437 0.83 40.13 1.73
N ILE A 438 0.58 38.85 1.49
CA ILE A 438 1.07 37.75 2.31
C ILE A 438 1.77 36.74 1.41
N ARG A 439 2.94 36.25 1.85
CA ARG A 439 3.59 35.12 1.22
C ARG A 439 2.96 33.85 1.76
N VAL A 440 2.36 33.06 0.88
CA VAL A 440 1.71 31.79 1.23
C VAL A 440 2.58 30.61 0.82
N GLU A 441 2.50 29.52 1.58
CA GLU A 441 3.31 28.34 1.35
C GLU A 441 2.91 27.61 0.06
N GLY A 442 1.60 27.53 -0.20
CA GLY A 442 1.05 27.03 -1.45
C GLY A 442 -0.17 27.82 -1.92
N TYR A 443 -0.25 28.03 -3.23
CA TYR A 443 -1.40 28.59 -3.92
C TYR A 443 -1.77 27.70 -5.09
N PHE A 444 -3.05 27.44 -5.30
CA PHE A 444 -3.52 26.75 -6.50
C PHE A 444 -4.94 27.19 -6.88
N GLU A 445 -5.33 26.90 -8.10
CA GLU A 445 -6.68 27.15 -8.61
C GLU A 445 -7.31 25.83 -9.05
N ASN A 446 -8.56 25.60 -8.66
CA ASN A 446 -9.33 24.43 -9.08
C ASN A 446 -10.79 24.85 -9.34
N ASP A 447 -11.34 24.48 -10.50
CA ASP A 447 -12.69 24.85 -10.95
C ASP A 447 -13.01 26.35 -10.82
N GLY A 448 -12.02 27.20 -11.18
CA GLY A 448 -12.15 28.67 -11.09
C GLY A 448 -12.11 29.24 -9.67
N LYS A 449 -11.94 28.41 -8.64
CA LYS A 449 -11.77 28.83 -7.25
C LYS A 449 -10.30 28.84 -6.85
N LYS A 450 -9.89 29.87 -6.12
CA LYS A 450 -8.53 30.06 -5.61
C LYS A 450 -8.39 29.43 -4.23
N PHE A 451 -7.29 28.73 -3.99
CA PHE A 451 -6.99 28.09 -2.73
C PHE A 451 -5.60 28.47 -2.21
N ILE A 452 -5.49 28.54 -0.89
CA ILE A 452 -4.24 28.73 -0.17
C ILE A 452 -4.02 27.51 0.72
N LEU A 453 -2.85 26.90 0.60
CA LEU A 453 -2.36 25.85 1.48
C LEU A 453 -1.47 26.49 2.55
N SER A 454 -1.79 26.23 3.82
CA SER A 454 -1.01 26.63 4.99
C SER A 454 -0.71 25.39 5.82
N CYS A 455 0.56 25.07 5.94
CA CYS A 455 1.12 23.93 6.64
C CYS A 455 1.61 24.26 8.05
N ASN A 456 1.46 25.51 8.50
CA ASN A 456 1.90 25.97 9.81
C ASN A 456 0.69 26.48 10.61
N ASP A 457 0.45 25.87 11.78
CA ASP A 457 -0.68 26.19 12.65
C ASP A 457 -0.38 27.33 13.64
N ASN A 458 0.89 27.72 13.79
CA ASN A 458 1.34 28.56 14.90
C ASN A 458 1.56 30.05 14.57
N ASP A 459 1.13 30.54 13.41
CA ASP A 459 1.25 31.97 13.11
C ASP A 459 -0.09 32.72 13.31
N SER A 460 -0.24 33.31 14.51
CA SER A 460 -1.40 34.12 14.88
C SER A 460 -1.56 35.38 14.01
N TYR A 461 -0.49 35.86 13.38
CA TYR A 461 -0.55 36.98 12.45
C TYR A 461 -1.21 36.57 11.13
N ASN A 462 -0.89 35.38 10.61
CA ASN A 462 -1.46 34.88 9.36
C ASN A 462 -2.95 34.57 9.46
N TYR A 463 -3.46 34.25 10.66
CA TYR A 463 -4.88 33.97 10.87
C TYR A 463 -5.80 35.12 10.39
N THR A 464 -5.48 36.36 10.78
CA THR A 464 -6.29 37.53 10.41
C THR A 464 -6.25 37.78 8.89
N LEU A 465 -5.08 37.65 8.28
CA LEU A 465 -4.90 37.85 6.84
C LEU A 465 -5.59 36.76 6.02
N PHE A 466 -5.53 35.51 6.46
CA PHE A 466 -6.27 34.41 5.83
C PHE A 466 -7.78 34.59 5.95
N ARG A 467 -8.28 35.14 7.07
CA ARG A 467 -9.70 35.44 7.21
C ARG A 467 -10.17 36.50 6.21
N LEU A 468 -9.37 37.54 5.97
CA LEU A 468 -9.67 38.54 4.95
C LEU A 468 -9.70 37.94 3.54
N LEU A 469 -8.70 37.12 3.19
CA LEU A 469 -8.68 36.42 1.89
C LEU A 469 -9.87 35.45 1.74
N GLN A 470 -10.29 34.82 2.83
CA GLN A 470 -11.47 33.95 2.81
C GLN A 470 -12.77 34.74 2.51
N LEU A 471 -12.91 35.96 3.04
CA LEU A 471 -14.03 36.86 2.71
C LEU A 471 -14.00 37.30 1.24
N GLU A 472 -12.82 37.42 0.64
CA GLU A 472 -12.64 37.65 -0.81
C GLU A 472 -12.86 36.39 -1.67
N GLY A 473 -13.21 35.26 -1.07
CA GLY A 473 -13.58 34.03 -1.76
C GLY A 473 -12.46 32.99 -1.88
N TYR A 474 -11.28 33.21 -1.28
CA TYR A 474 -10.23 32.19 -1.25
C TYR A 474 -10.64 31.01 -0.35
N GLY A 475 -10.39 29.79 -0.80
CA GLY A 475 -10.43 28.61 0.03
C GLY A 475 -9.14 28.47 0.83
N ILE A 476 -9.21 28.46 2.16
CA ILE A 476 -8.03 28.27 3.01
C ILE A 476 -8.00 26.81 3.48
N ILE A 477 -6.92 26.10 3.18
CA ILE A 477 -6.63 24.75 3.67
C ILE A 477 -5.49 24.87 4.66
N GLN A 478 -5.82 24.81 5.95
CA GLN A 478 -4.84 24.86 7.02
C GLN A 478 -4.58 23.43 7.53
N LEU A 479 -3.32 23.07 7.70
CA LEU A 479 -2.84 21.80 8.21
C LEU A 479 -2.13 22.02 9.54
N GLY A 480 -2.45 21.20 10.52
CA GLY A 480 -1.79 21.18 11.82
C GLY A 480 -0.55 20.30 11.81
N GLY A 481 0.41 20.59 12.68
CA GLY A 481 1.67 19.83 12.74
C GLY A 481 1.53 18.36 13.16
N LYS A 482 0.33 17.95 13.61
CA LYS A 482 -0.01 16.58 14.02
C LYS A 482 -1.07 15.92 13.12
N ASP A 483 -1.47 16.59 12.04
CA ASP A 483 -2.43 16.00 11.10
C ASP A 483 -1.79 14.78 10.42
N ASP A 484 -2.47 13.64 10.48
CA ASP A 484 -2.04 12.42 9.80
C ASP A 484 -2.50 12.41 8.33
N PHE A 485 -2.12 11.37 7.59
CA PHE A 485 -2.53 11.17 6.20
C PHE A 485 -4.04 11.27 6.01
N ALA A 486 -4.81 10.61 6.88
CA ALA A 486 -6.27 10.64 6.84
C ALA A 486 -6.81 12.06 6.94
N THR A 487 -6.32 12.83 7.91
CA THR A 487 -6.76 14.20 8.15
C THR A 487 -6.36 15.13 7.01
N VAL A 488 -5.12 15.04 6.52
CA VAL A 488 -4.62 15.88 5.42
C VAL A 488 -5.39 15.62 4.14
N ALA A 489 -5.55 14.34 3.78
CA ALA A 489 -6.22 13.97 2.54
C ALA A 489 -7.71 14.30 2.56
N ASP A 490 -8.41 14.04 3.66
CA ASP A 490 -9.83 14.41 3.83
C ASP A 490 -10.04 15.92 3.64
N ARG A 491 -9.20 16.77 4.24
CA ARG A 491 -9.30 18.23 4.08
C ARG A 491 -9.10 18.66 2.63
N ILE A 492 -8.09 18.13 1.95
CA ILE A 492 -7.78 18.50 0.56
C ILE A 492 -8.87 17.99 -0.39
N LEU A 493 -9.26 16.72 -0.28
CA LEU A 493 -10.29 16.12 -1.14
C LEU A 493 -11.65 16.80 -0.94
N THR A 494 -12.01 17.14 0.30
CA THR A 494 -13.21 17.93 0.61
C THR A 494 -13.14 19.33 0.01
N ALA A 495 -12.01 20.03 0.14
CA ALA A 495 -11.82 21.37 -0.41
C ALA A 495 -11.95 21.38 -1.95
N LEU A 496 -11.42 20.34 -2.60
CA LEU A 496 -11.49 20.12 -4.04
C LEU A 496 -12.82 19.50 -4.51
N ARG A 497 -13.73 19.17 -3.59
CA ARG A 497 -15.04 18.54 -3.86
C ARG A 497 -14.96 17.20 -4.59
N TYR A 498 -13.89 16.44 -4.35
CA TYR A 498 -13.83 15.05 -4.83
C TYR A 498 -14.71 14.16 -3.94
N PRO A 499 -15.62 13.33 -4.51
CA PRO A 499 -16.27 12.26 -3.77
C PRO A 499 -15.23 11.26 -3.28
N HIS A 500 -15.15 11.05 -1.96
CA HIS A 500 -14.15 10.18 -1.36
C HIS A 500 -14.66 9.43 -0.12
N SER A 501 -13.97 8.35 0.21
CA SER A 501 -14.18 7.58 1.44
C SER A 501 -12.87 6.99 1.93
N PHE A 502 -12.52 7.23 3.19
CA PHE A 502 -11.37 6.59 3.84
C PHE A 502 -11.79 5.29 4.52
N GLY A 503 -10.93 4.27 4.43
CA GLY A 503 -11.14 2.99 5.09
C GLY A 503 -10.39 1.86 4.42
N ARG A 504 -10.60 0.64 4.92
CA ARG A 504 -10.14 -0.57 4.25
C ARG A 504 -11.12 -0.92 3.15
N HIS A 505 -10.63 -1.06 1.93
CA HIS A 505 -11.42 -1.38 0.74
C HIS A 505 -10.99 -2.74 0.20
N ASP A 506 -11.97 -3.60 -0.10
CA ASP A 506 -11.76 -4.92 -0.67
C ASP A 506 -12.16 -4.89 -2.16
N PHE A 507 -11.20 -5.21 -3.03
CA PHE A 507 -11.36 -5.27 -4.48
C PHE A 507 -11.29 -6.73 -4.91
N THR A 508 -12.44 -7.38 -4.99
CA THR A 508 -12.54 -8.80 -5.36
C THR A 508 -12.70 -8.98 -6.87
N HIS A 509 -11.79 -9.72 -7.48
CA HIS A 509 -11.85 -10.11 -8.89
C HIS A 509 -11.67 -11.62 -9.04
N GLY A 510 -12.79 -12.33 -9.24
CA GLY A 510 -12.79 -13.76 -9.52
C GLY A 510 -12.11 -14.59 -8.42
N ARG A 511 -10.84 -14.94 -8.65
CA ARG A 511 -10.03 -15.82 -7.79
C ARG A 511 -9.16 -15.07 -6.78
N TYR A 512 -9.15 -13.74 -6.78
CA TYR A 512 -8.35 -12.97 -5.84
C TYR A 512 -9.09 -11.74 -5.30
N THR A 513 -8.65 -11.27 -4.15
CA THR A 513 -9.08 -10.02 -3.53
C THR A 513 -7.85 -9.21 -3.16
N VAL A 514 -7.80 -7.95 -3.58
CA VAL A 514 -6.84 -6.98 -3.08
C VAL A 514 -7.53 -6.14 -2.02
N SER A 515 -7.00 -6.12 -0.80
CA SER A 515 -7.50 -5.32 0.32
C SER A 515 -6.48 -4.26 0.68
N ALA A 516 -6.89 -2.99 0.74
CA ALA A 516 -5.97 -1.91 1.06
C ALA A 516 -6.64 -0.80 1.90
N LEU A 517 -5.89 -0.22 2.85
CA LEU A 517 -6.33 0.94 3.63
C LEU A 517 -5.98 2.23 2.88
N GLY A 518 -6.97 3.08 2.63
CA GLY A 518 -6.72 4.36 1.97
C GLY A 518 -7.97 5.13 1.59
N PHE A 519 -7.77 6.17 0.77
CA PHE A 519 -8.85 6.94 0.18
C PHE A 519 -9.26 6.37 -1.16
N ARG A 520 -10.51 5.95 -1.23
CA ARG A 520 -11.18 5.70 -2.50
C ARG A 520 -11.71 7.03 -3.02
N VAL A 521 -11.26 7.46 -4.19
CA VAL A 521 -11.58 8.77 -4.78
C VAL A 521 -12.18 8.59 -6.16
N THR A 522 -13.27 9.30 -6.44
CA THR A 522 -13.86 9.36 -7.79
C THR A 522 -13.52 10.70 -8.43
N ARG A 523 -12.79 10.72 -9.54
CA ARG A 523 -12.54 11.94 -10.30
C ARG A 523 -13.77 12.30 -11.12
N LEU A 524 -14.24 13.53 -10.95
CA LEU A 524 -15.30 14.13 -11.76
C LEU A 524 -14.63 15.00 -12.85
N GLY A 525 -15.05 14.87 -14.11
CA GLY A 525 -14.50 15.68 -15.21
C GLY A 525 -14.26 14.90 -16.52
N PRO A 526 -13.54 15.49 -17.49
CA PRO A 526 -13.29 14.89 -18.80
C PRO A 526 -12.42 13.62 -18.74
N VAL A 527 -11.68 13.42 -17.64
CA VAL A 527 -10.97 12.18 -17.31
C VAL A 527 -11.64 11.58 -16.07
N SER A 528 -12.86 11.07 -16.25
CA SER A 528 -13.55 10.33 -15.19
C SER A 528 -12.76 9.06 -14.87
N GLY A 529 -12.49 8.81 -13.59
CA GLY A 529 -11.73 7.63 -13.18
C GLY A 529 -11.80 7.38 -11.68
N ARG A 530 -11.58 6.12 -11.30
CA ARG A 530 -11.52 5.67 -9.92
C ARG A 530 -10.06 5.61 -9.47
N MET A 531 -9.76 6.15 -8.30
CA MET A 531 -8.41 6.15 -7.74
C MET A 531 -8.44 5.61 -6.31
N LEU A 532 -7.41 4.86 -5.95
CA LEU A 532 -7.11 4.49 -4.58
C LEU A 532 -5.81 5.17 -4.18
N ILE A 533 -5.85 6.00 -3.14
CA ILE A 533 -4.69 6.72 -2.61
C ILE A 533 -4.31 6.14 -1.26
N ILE A 534 -3.05 5.74 -1.11
CA ILE A 534 -2.50 5.18 0.14
C ILE A 534 -1.23 5.94 0.56
N ASP A 535 -0.78 5.73 1.80
CA ASP A 535 0.29 6.52 2.42
C ASP A 535 1.68 5.86 2.46
N HIS A 536 1.83 4.71 1.79
CA HIS A 536 3.03 3.90 1.81
C HIS A 536 3.41 3.39 0.41
N PRO A 537 4.67 2.99 0.19
CA PRO A 537 5.11 2.45 -1.10
C PRO A 537 4.29 1.22 -1.51
N VAL A 538 4.02 1.10 -2.80
CA VAL A 538 3.23 0.02 -3.38
C VAL A 538 4.09 -0.77 -4.35
N ASP A 539 4.00 -2.10 -4.26
CA ASP A 539 4.52 -2.99 -5.30
C ASP A 539 3.68 -2.84 -6.58
N PRO A 540 4.31 -2.52 -7.74
CA PRO A 540 3.63 -2.35 -9.02
C PRO A 540 2.64 -3.46 -9.39
N ALA A 541 2.87 -4.70 -8.93
CA ALA A 541 1.96 -5.80 -9.19
C ALA A 541 0.54 -5.56 -8.62
N PHE A 542 0.41 -4.96 -7.43
CA PHE A 542 -0.89 -4.62 -6.87
C PHE A 542 -1.62 -3.53 -7.66
N ALA A 543 -0.86 -2.56 -8.17
CA ALA A 543 -1.42 -1.51 -9.01
C ALA A 543 -1.97 -2.07 -10.32
N GLU A 544 -1.28 -3.03 -10.93
CA GLU A 544 -1.78 -3.74 -12.11
C GLU A 544 -3.04 -4.55 -11.76
N LEU A 545 -3.04 -5.32 -10.67
CA LEU A 545 -4.17 -6.15 -10.27
C LEU A 545 -5.47 -5.36 -10.00
N LEU A 546 -5.36 -4.13 -9.51
CA LEU A 546 -6.50 -3.24 -9.27
C LEU A 546 -7.11 -2.67 -10.56
N GLN A 547 -6.37 -2.66 -11.67
CA GLN A 547 -6.90 -2.24 -12.97
C GLN A 547 -7.91 -3.27 -13.53
N TRP A 548 -7.86 -4.52 -13.06
CA TRP A 548 -8.76 -5.60 -13.47
C TRP A 548 -10.11 -5.59 -12.74
N GLU A 549 -10.29 -4.72 -11.73
CA GLU A 549 -11.58 -4.56 -11.06
C GLU A 549 -12.63 -4.04 -12.04
N ARG A 550 -13.80 -4.70 -12.07
CA ARG A 550 -14.90 -4.36 -12.99
C ARG A 550 -15.81 -3.33 -12.34
#